data_AF-A0A8S3FHV7-F1
#
_entry.id   AF-A0A8S3FHV7-F1
#
_cell.length_a   1.000
_cell.length_b   1.000
_cell.length_c   1.000
_cell.angle_alpha   90.00
_cell.angle_beta   90.00
_cell.angle_gamma   90.00
#
_symmetry.space_group_name_H-M   'P 1'
#
loop_
_entity.id
_entity.type
_entity.pdbx_description
1 polymer ?
#
loop_
_entity_poly.entity_id
_entity_poly.type
_entity_poly.pdbx_seq_one_letter_code
_entity_poly.pdbx_strand_id
1 'polypeptide(L)'
;MSDYISSKKLKFVYAAEDCTSVISKITYNTRSNNFTGFVPPLKGGLPQINTFSTESFAELQHWFSTVSMSHFLNVHMIQPATSTSDSCAPFLLSAYGTDNCFTAQDIVLRWVNIVNECTQNEAKLAGFATDCDSRYLRSMRLLMGFFSNMPKQQFHQHENAFHVDIPQVS
;
A
#
# COMPACT_ATOMS: atom_id res chain seq x y z
N MET A 1 -3.99 11.92 -5.54
CA MET A 1 -3.67 10.84 -6.49
C MET A 1 -4.14 11.20 -7.91
N SER A 2 -5.41 11.59 -8.07
CA SER A 2 -6.01 12.10 -9.32
C SER A 2 -5.10 12.97 -10.21
N ASP A 3 -4.51 14.04 -9.69
CA ASP A 3 -3.94 15.08 -10.55
C ASP A 3 -2.63 14.69 -11.25
N TYR A 4 -1.76 13.89 -10.62
CA TYR A 4 -0.49 13.50 -11.23
C TYR A 4 -0.66 12.37 -12.26
N ILE A 5 -1.49 11.38 -11.95
CA ILE A 5 -1.78 10.27 -12.88
C ILE A 5 -2.52 10.81 -14.11
N SER A 6 -3.54 11.63 -13.90
CA SER A 6 -4.34 12.24 -14.98
C SER A 6 -3.53 13.22 -15.82
N SER A 7 -2.68 14.06 -15.20
CA SER A 7 -1.89 15.06 -15.95
C SER A 7 -0.84 14.45 -16.88
N LYS A 8 -0.37 13.22 -16.59
CA LYS A 8 0.68 12.53 -17.37
C LYS A 8 0.13 11.47 -18.33
N LYS A 9 -1.19 11.23 -18.38
CA LYS A 9 -1.84 10.23 -19.24
C LYS A 9 -1.13 8.86 -19.18
N LEU A 10 -0.81 8.42 -17.96
CA LEU A 10 -0.05 7.20 -17.75
C LEU A 10 -0.89 5.98 -18.09
N LYS A 11 -0.46 5.19 -19.10
CA LYS A 11 -1.18 3.97 -19.50
C LYS A 11 -0.90 2.79 -18.58
N PHE A 12 0.36 2.64 -18.16
CA PHE A 12 0.82 1.53 -17.34
C PHE A 12 1.67 2.03 -16.19
N VAL A 13 1.49 1.45 -15.01
CA VAL A 13 2.24 1.79 -13.80
C VAL A 13 2.57 0.53 -13.00
N TYR A 14 3.63 0.58 -12.21
CA TYR A 14 3.95 -0.40 -11.17
C TYR A 14 3.74 0.25 -9.81
N ALA A 15 3.24 -0.51 -8.84
CA ALA A 15 3.14 -0.08 -7.45
C ALA A 15 4.25 -0.74 -6.64
N ALA A 16 4.85 0.00 -5.71
CA ALA A 16 5.80 -0.55 -4.76
C ALA A 16 5.33 -0.24 -3.34
N GLU A 17 5.48 -1.21 -2.45
CA GLU A 17 5.15 -1.08 -1.04
C GLU A 17 6.31 -1.55 -0.17
N ASP A 18 6.73 -0.71 0.77
CA ASP A 18 7.78 -1.05 1.72
C ASP A 18 7.54 -0.36 3.08
N CYS A 19 8.23 -0.83 4.11
CA CYS A 19 8.14 -0.29 5.46
C CYS A 19 9.53 0.00 6.01
N THR A 20 9.74 1.23 6.49
CA THR A 20 11.02 1.66 7.06
C THR A 20 10.87 2.13 8.50
N SER A 21 11.89 1.90 9.34
CA SER A 21 11.87 2.38 10.72
C SER A 21 12.00 3.90 10.78
N VAL A 22 11.31 4.52 11.74
CA VAL A 22 11.36 5.96 11.99
C VAL A 22 11.57 6.26 13.46
N ILE A 23 12.08 7.46 13.75
CA ILE A 23 12.12 7.97 15.13
C ILE A 23 10.70 8.32 15.54
N SER A 24 10.17 7.57 16.49
CA SER A 24 8.80 7.77 16.97
C SER A 24 8.67 9.10 17.71
N LYS A 25 7.83 9.98 17.15
CA LYS A 25 7.55 11.28 17.74
C LYS A 25 6.14 11.72 17.40
N ILE A 26 5.38 12.12 18.41
CA ILE A 26 4.09 12.79 18.23
C ILE A 26 4.36 14.28 17.98
N THR A 27 3.82 14.81 16.88
CA THR A 27 3.95 16.22 16.51
C THR A 27 2.58 16.78 16.17
N TYR A 28 2.27 17.96 16.69
CA TYR A 28 1.06 18.69 16.35
C TYR A 28 1.27 19.56 15.11
N ASN A 29 0.35 19.47 14.15
CA ASN A 29 0.32 20.34 12.98
C ASN A 29 -0.76 21.42 13.18
N THR A 30 -0.32 22.65 13.39
CA THR A 30 -1.19 23.82 13.62
C THR A 30 -2.04 24.18 12.40
N ARG A 31 -1.59 23.86 11.18
CA ARG A 31 -2.32 24.18 9.94
C ARG A 31 -3.54 23.29 9.75
N SER A 32 -3.41 22.00 10.08
CA SER A 32 -4.47 21.01 9.90
C SER A 32 -5.19 20.62 11.19
N ASN A 33 -4.82 21.24 12.33
CA ASN A 33 -5.30 20.89 13.67
C ASN A 33 -5.24 19.38 13.97
N ASN A 34 -4.12 18.73 13.63
CA ASN A 34 -4.01 17.27 13.68
C ASN A 34 -2.68 16.83 14.31
N PHE A 35 -2.72 15.77 15.12
CA PHE A 35 -1.54 15.11 15.67
C PHE A 35 -1.05 14.01 14.73
N THR A 36 0.24 14.07 14.36
CA THR A 36 0.92 13.05 13.56
C THR A 36 1.88 12.26 14.44
N GLY A 37 2.01 10.96 14.22
CA GLY A 37 2.94 10.08 14.95
C GLY A 37 2.27 8.93 15.69
N PHE A 38 0.95 8.95 15.82
CA PHE A 38 0.15 7.79 16.22
C PHE A 38 -0.08 6.83 15.04
N VAL A 39 -0.30 5.55 15.34
CA VAL A 39 -0.77 4.57 14.35
C VAL A 39 -2.24 4.84 14.03
N PRO A 40 -2.60 5.23 12.79
CA PRO A 40 -3.98 5.47 12.43
C PRO A 40 -4.73 4.13 12.29
N PRO A 41 -6.02 4.08 12.65
CA PRO A 41 -6.85 2.93 12.36
C PRO A 41 -6.95 2.70 10.85
N LEU A 42 -7.03 1.44 10.45
CA LEU A 42 -7.24 1.06 9.06
C LEU A 42 -8.73 0.85 8.77
N LYS A 43 -9.21 1.38 7.65
CA LYS A 43 -10.54 1.08 7.09
C LYS A 43 -10.38 0.61 5.67
N GLY A 44 -10.69 -0.66 5.42
CA GLY A 44 -10.48 -1.28 4.11
C GLY A 44 -9.00 -1.34 3.71
N GLY A 45 -8.11 -1.58 4.67
CA GLY A 45 -6.66 -1.65 4.44
C GLY A 45 -5.94 -0.29 4.30
N LEU A 46 -6.69 0.81 4.24
CA LEU A 46 -6.17 2.17 4.11
C LEU A 46 -6.19 2.91 5.46
N PRO A 47 -5.21 3.78 5.75
CA PRO A 47 -5.22 4.61 6.94
C PRO A 47 -6.38 5.60 6.90
N GLN A 48 -7.07 5.77 8.02
CA GLN A 48 -8.04 6.86 8.15
C GLN A 48 -7.31 8.20 8.29
N ILE A 49 -7.61 9.13 7.40
CA ILE A 49 -7.04 10.49 7.44
C ILE A 49 -7.74 11.31 8.52
N ASN A 50 -7.01 12.26 9.11
CA ASN A 50 -7.54 13.20 10.09
C ASN A 50 -8.18 12.57 11.34
N THR A 51 -7.77 11.34 11.69
CA THR A 51 -8.26 10.65 12.90
C THR A 51 -7.92 11.40 14.19
N PHE A 52 -6.73 12.00 14.26
CA PHE A 52 -6.23 12.60 15.50
C PHE A 52 -6.39 14.13 15.51
N SER A 53 -7.61 14.60 15.22
CA SER A 53 -8.02 16.00 15.32
C SER A 53 -9.12 16.12 16.37
N THR A 54 -8.90 16.94 17.39
CA THR A 54 -9.89 17.17 18.46
C THR A 54 -9.73 18.56 19.07
N GLU A 55 -10.82 19.07 19.62
CA GLU A 55 -10.83 20.25 20.50
C GLU A 55 -10.98 19.85 21.99
N SER A 56 -11.08 18.56 22.28
CA SER A 56 -11.27 18.02 23.63
C SER A 56 -9.96 17.59 24.27
N PHE A 57 -9.62 18.17 25.40
CA PHE A 57 -8.47 17.74 26.20
C PHE A 57 -8.60 16.29 26.67
N ALA A 58 -9.81 15.83 27.02
CA ALA A 58 -10.04 14.46 27.47
C ALA A 58 -9.76 13.44 26.36
N GLU A 59 -10.11 13.77 25.11
CA GLU A 59 -9.82 12.93 23.95
C GLU A 59 -8.32 12.90 23.64
N LEU A 60 -7.65 14.05 23.75
CA LEU A 60 -6.19 14.13 23.65
C LEU A 60 -5.52 13.25 24.72
N GLN A 61 -5.93 13.37 25.99
CA GLN A 61 -5.39 12.55 27.08
C GLN A 61 -5.65 11.06 26.83
N HIS A 62 -6.82 10.71 26.29
CA HIS A 62 -7.14 9.35 25.91
C HIS A 62 -6.13 8.82 24.88
N TRP A 63 -5.92 9.53 23.76
CA TRP A 63 -4.99 9.06 22.72
C TRP A 63 -3.57 8.83 23.22
N PHE A 64 -3.04 9.76 24.02
CA PHE A 64 -1.68 9.62 24.58
C PHE A 64 -1.54 8.46 25.57
N SER A 65 -2.64 7.92 26.10
CA SER A 65 -2.63 6.78 27.02
C SER A 65 -2.99 5.45 26.36
N THR A 66 -3.73 5.45 25.26
CA THR A 66 -4.29 4.23 24.66
C THR A 66 -3.82 3.94 23.25
N VAL A 67 -3.39 4.94 22.48
CA VAL A 67 -3.03 4.77 21.07
C VAL A 67 -1.52 4.59 20.94
N SER A 68 -1.12 3.55 20.20
CA SER A 68 0.29 3.26 19.98
C SER A 68 0.96 4.33 19.11
N MET A 69 2.19 4.67 19.48
CA MET A 69 3.07 5.47 18.63
C MET A 69 3.60 4.64 17.48
N SER A 70 3.77 5.30 16.33
CA SER A 70 4.32 4.68 15.13
C SER A 70 5.83 4.50 15.25
N HIS A 71 6.31 3.29 15.01
CA HIS A 71 7.74 2.96 14.93
C HIS A 71 8.23 2.76 13.50
N PHE A 72 7.30 2.56 12.56
CA PHE A 72 7.58 2.36 11.16
C PHE A 72 6.74 3.29 10.30
N LEU A 73 7.26 3.64 9.13
CA LEU A 73 6.53 4.34 8.09
C LEU A 73 6.31 3.36 6.94
N ASN A 74 5.05 3.03 6.65
CA ASN A 74 4.69 2.26 5.48
C ASN A 74 4.52 3.23 4.30
N VAL A 75 5.14 2.92 3.17
CA VAL A 75 5.27 3.79 2.00
C VAL A 75 4.77 3.07 0.77
N HIS A 76 3.87 3.72 0.03
CA HIS A 76 3.37 3.26 -1.26
C HIS A 76 3.85 4.21 -2.35
N MET A 77 4.57 3.68 -3.33
CA MET A 77 5.07 4.42 -4.48
C MET A 77 4.40 3.91 -5.75
N ILE A 78 4.21 4.79 -6.73
CA ILE A 78 3.81 4.43 -8.08
C ILE A 78 4.91 4.83 -9.05
N GLN A 79 5.36 3.87 -9.86
CA GLN A 79 6.35 4.05 -10.92
C GLN A 79 5.66 3.93 -12.28
N PRO A 80 5.65 4.98 -13.10
CA PRO A 80 5.22 4.89 -14.49
C PRO A 80 6.05 3.88 -15.30
N ALA A 81 5.37 3.04 -16.09
CA ALA A 81 6.00 2.15 -17.06
C ALA A 81 5.98 2.82 -18.44
N THR A 82 6.90 3.76 -18.67
CA THR A 82 7.01 4.48 -19.95
C THR A 82 8.12 3.89 -20.83
N SER A 83 7.84 3.72 -22.12
CA SER A 83 8.84 3.31 -23.14
C SER A 83 9.60 4.49 -23.76
N THR A 84 9.16 5.73 -23.53
CA THR A 84 9.75 6.93 -24.12
C THR A 84 10.68 7.66 -23.15
N SER A 85 11.75 8.22 -23.70
CA SER A 85 12.97 8.79 -23.07
C SER A 85 12.77 9.91 -22.04
N ASP A 86 11.55 10.39 -21.81
CA ASP A 86 11.24 11.34 -20.76
C ASP A 86 10.89 10.56 -19.48
N SER A 87 11.91 10.29 -18.67
CA SER A 87 11.82 9.66 -17.35
C SER A 87 10.67 10.26 -16.52
N CYS A 88 9.53 9.60 -16.48
CA CYS A 88 8.47 9.99 -15.56
C CYS A 88 8.86 9.49 -14.18
N ALA A 89 9.13 10.44 -13.27
CA ALA A 89 9.61 10.12 -11.94
C ALA A 89 8.54 9.31 -11.16
N PRO A 90 8.97 8.34 -10.34
CA PRO A 90 8.08 7.72 -9.37
C PRO A 90 7.53 8.77 -8.41
N PHE A 91 6.31 8.56 -7.94
CA PHE A 91 5.66 9.48 -7.02
C PHE A 91 5.08 8.73 -5.83
N LEU A 92 5.03 9.43 -4.70
CA LEU A 92 4.45 8.93 -3.47
C LEU A 92 2.92 8.88 -3.61
N LEU A 93 2.37 7.70 -3.44
CA LEU A 93 0.93 7.49 -3.40
C LEU A 93 0.39 7.71 -1.98
N SER A 94 0.99 7.05 -1.00
CA SER A 94 0.59 7.16 0.40
C SER A 94 1.77 6.87 1.31
N ALA A 95 1.79 7.51 2.47
CA ALA A 95 2.69 7.18 3.55
C ALA A 95 1.96 7.36 4.88
N TYR A 96 2.06 6.37 5.76
CA TYR A 96 1.44 6.46 7.08
C TYR A 96 2.22 5.67 8.12
N GLY A 97 2.10 6.12 9.37
CA GLY A 97 2.73 5.48 10.50
C GLY A 97 2.10 4.13 10.82
N THR A 98 2.90 3.12 11.16
CA THR A 98 2.43 1.80 11.56
C THR A 98 3.31 1.22 12.67
N ASP A 99 2.70 0.33 13.43
CA ASP A 99 3.35 -0.60 14.36
C ASP A 99 3.68 -1.95 13.68
N ASN A 100 3.46 -2.04 12.37
CA ASN A 100 3.60 -3.27 11.59
C ASN A 100 2.68 -4.39 12.11
N CYS A 101 1.47 -4.07 12.60
CA CYS A 101 0.46 -5.06 13.04
C CYS A 101 -0.65 -5.32 12.00
N PHE A 102 -0.55 -4.77 10.79
CA PHE A 102 -1.53 -5.01 9.73
C PHE A 102 -1.55 -6.48 9.29
N THR A 103 -2.72 -6.95 8.88
CA THR A 103 -2.93 -8.33 8.44
C THR A 103 -2.76 -8.48 6.93
N ALA A 104 -2.66 -9.74 6.46
CA ALA A 104 -2.70 -10.03 5.02
C ALA A 104 -4.01 -9.55 4.36
N GLN A 105 -5.12 -9.54 5.09
CA GLN A 105 -6.40 -9.01 4.59
C GLN A 105 -6.35 -7.49 4.40
N ASP A 106 -5.74 -6.75 5.33
CA ASP A 106 -5.55 -5.30 5.20
C ASP A 106 -4.72 -4.96 3.97
N ILE A 107 -3.64 -5.71 3.72
CA ILE A 107 -2.80 -5.56 2.53
C ILE A 107 -3.61 -5.81 1.25
N VAL A 108 -4.38 -6.91 1.19
CA VAL A 108 -5.22 -7.22 0.02
C VAL A 108 -6.22 -6.11 -0.25
N LEU A 109 -6.94 -5.64 0.77
CA LEU A 109 -7.92 -4.56 0.63
C LEU A 109 -7.24 -3.26 0.17
N ARG A 110 -6.05 -2.97 0.67
CA ARG A 110 -5.24 -1.83 0.22
C ARG A 110 -4.90 -1.92 -1.27
N TRP A 111 -4.38 -3.06 -1.72
CA TRP A 111 -4.02 -3.26 -3.13
C TRP A 111 -5.24 -3.18 -4.04
N VAL A 112 -6.38 -3.71 -3.63
CA VAL A 112 -7.66 -3.54 -4.36
C VAL A 112 -8.02 -2.06 -4.51
N ASN A 113 -7.88 -1.25 -3.44
CA ASN A 113 -8.11 0.19 -3.54
C ASN A 113 -7.12 0.88 -4.49
N ILE A 114 -5.84 0.51 -4.47
CA ILE A 114 -4.82 1.05 -5.38
C ILE A 114 -5.18 0.72 -6.84
N VAL A 115 -5.56 -0.53 -7.13
CA VAL A 115 -6.01 -0.96 -8.47
C VAL A 115 -7.25 -0.19 -8.92
N ASN A 116 -8.23 -0.02 -8.03
CA ASN A 116 -9.46 0.71 -8.32
C ASN A 116 -9.15 2.17 -8.67
N GLU A 117 -8.27 2.84 -7.91
CA GLU A 117 -7.96 4.23 -8.23
C GLU A 117 -7.11 4.38 -9.49
N CYS A 118 -6.16 3.48 -9.75
CA CYS A 118 -5.48 3.48 -11.05
C CYS A 118 -6.48 3.36 -12.20
N THR A 119 -7.43 2.43 -12.09
CA THR A 119 -8.48 2.21 -13.11
C THR A 119 -9.36 3.45 -13.31
N GLN A 120 -9.77 4.12 -12.23
CA GLN A 120 -10.56 5.36 -12.29
C GLN A 120 -9.82 6.50 -12.99
N ASN A 121 -8.49 6.48 -13.00
CA ASN A 121 -7.63 7.46 -13.66
C ASN A 121 -7.08 6.98 -15.02
N GLU A 122 -7.73 5.98 -15.64
CA GLU A 122 -7.36 5.41 -16.95
C GLU A 122 -5.94 4.80 -17.00
N ALA A 123 -5.35 4.50 -15.84
CA ALA A 123 -4.04 3.85 -15.71
C ALA A 123 -4.20 2.37 -15.35
N LYS A 124 -3.43 1.51 -16.01
CA LYS A 124 -3.41 0.07 -15.71
C LYS A 124 -2.23 -0.27 -14.80
N LEU A 125 -2.51 -0.88 -13.66
CA LEU A 125 -1.47 -1.41 -12.79
C LEU A 125 -0.91 -2.71 -13.41
N ALA A 126 0.36 -2.68 -13.79
CA ALA A 126 1.07 -3.81 -14.41
C ALA A 126 1.61 -4.81 -13.36
N GLY A 127 1.89 -4.34 -12.14
CA GLY A 127 2.37 -5.21 -11.07
C GLY A 127 2.58 -4.49 -9.75
N PHE A 128 2.76 -5.29 -8.70
CA PHE A 128 3.16 -4.86 -7.37
C PHE A 128 4.57 -5.36 -7.07
N ALA A 129 5.38 -4.53 -6.41
CA ALA A 129 6.66 -4.88 -5.80
C ALA A 129 6.56 -4.68 -4.29
N THR A 130 7.00 -5.65 -3.50
CA THR A 130 6.92 -5.60 -2.03
C THR A 130 8.11 -6.33 -1.43
N ASP A 131 8.36 -6.10 -0.14
CA ASP A 131 9.30 -6.92 0.61
C ASP A 131 8.76 -8.35 0.81
N CYS A 132 9.67 -9.30 1.05
CA CYS A 132 9.38 -10.72 1.25
C CYS A 132 8.84 -11.05 2.66
N ASP A 133 8.20 -10.09 3.35
CA ASP A 133 7.51 -10.36 4.60
C ASP A 133 6.38 -11.38 4.40
N SER A 134 6.24 -12.28 5.36
CA SER A 134 5.26 -13.37 5.35
C SER A 134 3.81 -12.92 5.06
N ARG A 135 3.41 -11.72 5.47
CA ARG A 135 2.07 -11.18 5.23
C ARG A 135 1.90 -10.74 3.78
N TYR A 136 2.90 -10.09 3.19
CA TYR A 136 2.90 -9.76 1.77
C TYR A 136 2.87 -11.01 0.91
N LEU A 137 3.70 -12.01 1.22
CA LEU A 137 3.69 -13.30 0.54
C LEU A 137 2.33 -14.00 0.65
N ARG A 138 1.70 -13.95 1.83
CA ARG A 138 0.33 -14.46 2.03
C ARG A 138 -0.69 -13.69 1.20
N SER A 139 -0.60 -12.36 1.13
CA SER A 139 -1.50 -11.53 0.31
C SER A 139 -1.35 -11.81 -1.18
N MET A 140 -0.12 -11.96 -1.68
CA MET A 140 0.15 -12.38 -3.07
C MET A 140 -0.51 -13.73 -3.36
N ARG A 141 -0.31 -14.72 -2.48
CA ARG A 141 -0.93 -16.04 -2.61
C ARG A 141 -2.45 -15.96 -2.68
N LEU A 142 -3.08 -15.15 -1.82
CA LEU A 142 -4.52 -14.98 -1.79
C LEU A 142 -5.05 -14.37 -3.10
N LEU A 143 -4.38 -13.35 -3.64
CA LEU A 143 -4.81 -12.66 -4.87
C LEU A 143 -4.55 -13.48 -6.14
N MET A 144 -3.41 -14.15 -6.22
CA MET A 144 -3.06 -14.96 -7.39
C MET A 144 -3.84 -16.29 -7.41
N GLY A 145 -4.57 -16.62 -6.34
CA GLY A 145 -5.27 -17.90 -6.22
C GLY A 145 -4.30 -19.09 -6.19
N PHE A 146 -3.02 -18.85 -5.87
CA PHE A 146 -2.00 -19.90 -5.80
C PHE A 146 -2.43 -20.94 -4.78
N PHE A 147 -2.49 -22.19 -5.22
CA PHE A 147 -2.93 -23.36 -4.46
C PHE A 147 -4.43 -23.42 -4.12
N SER A 148 -5.15 -22.29 -4.14
CA SER A 148 -6.61 -22.23 -3.98
C SER A 148 -7.32 -22.95 -5.14
N ASN A 149 -6.81 -22.74 -6.36
CA ASN A 149 -7.31 -23.40 -7.57
C ASN A 149 -6.72 -24.81 -7.78
N MET A 150 -5.72 -25.19 -6.97
CA MET A 150 -4.99 -26.47 -7.11
C MET A 150 -4.71 -27.10 -5.73
N PRO A 151 -5.77 -27.39 -4.93
CA PRO A 151 -5.64 -27.74 -3.51
C PRO A 151 -4.97 -29.09 -3.21
N LYS A 152 -4.55 -29.83 -4.24
CA LYS A 152 -3.96 -31.18 -4.13
C LYS A 152 -2.71 -31.40 -4.99
N GLN A 153 -2.19 -30.35 -5.61
CA GLN A 153 -1.08 -30.51 -6.53
C GLN A 153 0.25 -30.55 -5.75
N GLN A 154 1.07 -31.56 -6.03
CA GLN A 154 2.41 -31.66 -5.45
C GLN A 154 3.38 -30.82 -6.29
N PHE A 155 3.47 -29.53 -5.97
CA PHE A 155 4.27 -28.55 -6.73
C PHE A 155 5.75 -28.91 -6.85
N HIS A 156 6.29 -29.65 -5.88
CA HIS A 156 7.65 -30.16 -5.91
C HIS A 156 7.89 -31.25 -6.98
N GLN A 157 6.84 -31.77 -7.62
CA GLN A 157 6.90 -32.78 -8.69
C GLN A 157 6.66 -32.19 -10.09
N HIS A 158 6.40 -30.90 -10.21
CA HIS A 158 6.06 -30.25 -11.48
C HIS A 158 6.96 -29.02 -11.72
N GLU A 159 8.05 -29.21 -12.48
CA GLU A 159 9.03 -28.16 -12.82
C GLU A 159 8.40 -26.93 -13.51
N ASN A 160 7.28 -27.13 -14.23
CA ASN A 160 6.60 -26.08 -14.99
C ASN A 160 5.40 -25.43 -14.25
N ALA A 161 5.16 -25.77 -12.98
CA ALA A 161 3.99 -25.26 -12.25
C ALA A 161 3.98 -23.74 -12.05
N PHE A 162 5.11 -23.08 -12.28
CA PHE A 162 5.29 -21.63 -12.18
C PHE A 162 5.60 -20.95 -13.52
N HIS A 163 5.34 -21.61 -14.66
CA HIS A 163 5.48 -20.95 -15.95
C HIS A 163 4.42 -19.86 -16.09
N VAL A 164 4.84 -18.60 -16.21
CA VAL A 164 3.96 -17.45 -16.43
C VAL A 164 4.09 -17.05 -17.89
N ASP A 165 3.04 -17.30 -18.67
CA ASP A 165 2.95 -16.81 -20.05
C ASP A 165 2.73 -15.30 -20.04
N ILE A 166 3.77 -14.54 -20.38
CA ILE A 166 3.67 -13.09 -20.52
C ILE A 166 2.96 -12.79 -21.85
N PRO A 167 1.79 -12.12 -21.86
CA PRO A 167 1.10 -11.78 -23.09
C PRO A 167 1.99 -10.90 -23.96
N GLN A 168 2.23 -11.33 -25.20
CA GLN A 168 2.91 -10.52 -26.20
C GLN A 168 1.99 -9.38 -26.62
N VAL A 169 2.51 -8.15 -26.61
CA VAL A 169 1.75 -6.96 -27.01
C VAL A 169 1.61 -6.98 -28.53
N SER A 170 0.37 -7.14 -29.01
CA SER A 170 -0.02 -6.91 -30.43
C SER A 170 -0.17 -5.44 -30.73
#